data_AF-A0A7X5VNE3-F1
#
_entry.id   AF-A0A7X5VNE3-F1
#
_cell.length_a   1.000
_cell.length_b   1.000
_cell.length_c   1.000
_cell.angle_alpha   90.00
_cell.angle_beta   90.00
_cell.angle_gamma   90.00
#
_symmetry.space_group_name_H-M   'P 1'
#
loop_
_entity.id
_entity.type
_entity.pdbx_description
1 polymer ?
#
loop_
_entity_poly.entity_id
_entity_poly.type
_entity_poly.pdbx_seq_one_letter_code
_entity_poly.pdbx_strand_id
1 'polypeptide(L)'
;MAHSRSIVVVGGGVFGISAAIELRARGWVVTVCDPGPLPHPDASSTDISKAVRMDYGADVLYTEMAEASIEGWCRWNAEWDEQLYHPDGFLIMTRAPMKPGSFEHDGFELLRGRGHPVERIDRAGLAARFPAWR
;
A
#
# COMPACT_ATOMS: atom_id res chain seq x y z
N MET A 1 18.53 -23.27 29.75
CA MET A 1 18.94 -22.56 28.52
C MET A 1 17.73 -21.80 28.02
N ALA A 2 17.80 -20.47 27.87
CA ALA A 2 16.70 -19.74 27.25
C ALA A 2 16.65 -20.16 25.78
N HIS A 3 15.54 -20.76 25.34
CA HIS A 3 15.35 -21.04 23.93
C HIS A 3 15.35 -19.72 23.17
N SER A 4 16.29 -19.55 22.25
CA SER A 4 16.26 -18.43 21.30
C SER A 4 14.96 -18.50 20.53
N ARG A 5 14.18 -17.42 20.54
CA ARG A 5 12.92 -17.33 19.80
C ARG A 5 13.23 -17.31 18.29
N SER A 6 13.14 -18.47 17.64
CA SER A 6 13.43 -18.64 16.21
C SER A 6 12.16 -18.84 15.38
N ILE A 7 12.10 -18.23 14.19
CA ILE A 7 11.02 -18.40 13.21
C ILE A 7 11.62 -18.73 11.83
N VAL A 8 10.94 -19.60 11.09
CA VAL A 8 11.19 -19.82 9.66
C VAL A 8 10.07 -19.19 8.85
N VAL A 9 10.42 -18.36 7.87
CA VAL A 9 9.51 -17.79 6.87
C VAL A 9 9.75 -18.52 5.55
N VAL A 10 8.70 -19.15 5.01
CA VAL A 10 8.77 -19.84 3.71
C VAL A 10 8.17 -18.91 2.65
N GLY A 11 9.02 -18.48 1.71
CA GLY A 11 8.74 -17.46 0.70
C GLY A 11 9.38 -16.12 1.04
N GLY A 12 10.31 -15.67 0.19
CA GLY A 12 11.05 -14.41 0.29
C GLY A 12 10.48 -13.30 -0.60
N GLY A 13 9.19 -13.32 -0.89
CA GLY A 13 8.48 -12.21 -1.53
C GLY A 13 8.17 -11.06 -0.56
N VAL A 14 7.46 -10.03 -1.02
CA VAL A 14 7.16 -8.82 -0.23
C VAL A 14 6.55 -9.10 1.15
N PHE A 15 5.59 -10.03 1.25
CA PHE A 15 4.99 -10.40 2.54
C PHE A 15 5.97 -11.13 3.46
N GLY A 16 6.78 -12.04 2.91
CA GLY A 16 7.75 -12.79 3.69
C GLY A 16 8.88 -11.92 4.22
N ILE A 17 9.42 -11.03 3.38
CA ILE A 17 10.50 -10.12 3.76
C ILE A 17 10.01 -9.04 4.73
N SER A 18 8.84 -8.44 4.50
CA SER A 18 8.28 -7.48 5.47
C SER A 18 8.00 -8.13 6.83
N ALA A 19 7.45 -9.35 6.84
CA ALA A 19 7.29 -10.12 8.08
C ALA A 19 8.64 -10.42 8.74
N ALA A 20 9.67 -10.82 7.98
CA ALA A 20 10.99 -11.10 8.52
C ALA A 20 11.65 -9.87 9.15
N ILE A 21 11.51 -8.69 8.53
CA ILE A 21 11.98 -7.41 9.08
C ILE A 21 11.31 -7.12 10.42
N GLU A 22 9.97 -7.18 10.47
CA GLU A 22 9.19 -6.89 11.67
C GLU A 22 9.43 -7.90 12.80
N LEU A 23 9.60 -9.19 12.46
CA LEU A 23 9.95 -10.23 13.44
C LEU A 23 11.36 -10.04 14.00
N ARG A 24 12.34 -9.70 13.14
CA ARG A 24 13.70 -9.40 13.59
C ARG A 24 13.72 -8.20 14.53
N ALA A 25 12.97 -7.14 14.22
CA ALA A 25 12.84 -5.96 15.08
C ALA A 25 12.27 -6.31 16.48
N ARG A 26 11.45 -7.36 16.58
CA ARG A 26 10.89 -7.89 17.84
C ARG A 26 11.80 -8.89 18.57
N GLY A 27 13.06 -9.04 18.13
CA GLY A 27 14.07 -9.88 18.77
C GLY A 27 14.03 -11.36 18.39
N TRP A 28 13.35 -11.71 17.29
CA TRP A 28 13.37 -13.08 16.76
C TRP A 28 14.62 -13.33 15.90
N VAL A 29 15.13 -14.56 15.97
CA VAL A 29 16.08 -15.08 14.98
C VAL A 29 15.27 -15.62 13.81
N VAL A 30 15.36 -14.99 12.64
CA VAL A 30 14.51 -15.32 11.49
C VAL A 30 15.35 -15.97 10.38
N THR A 31 14.90 -17.13 9.90
CA THR A 31 15.42 -17.78 8.69
C THR A 31 14.39 -17.62 7.58
N VAL A 32 14.80 -17.10 6.42
CA VAL A 32 13.94 -17.01 5.22
C VAL A 32 14.36 -18.08 4.23
N CYS A 33 13.41 -18.88 3.78
CA CYS A 33 13.60 -19.90 2.74
C CYS A 33 12.89 -19.47 1.46
N ASP A 34 13.64 -19.26 0.38
CA ASP A 34 13.10 -18.92 -0.94
C ASP A 34 13.92 -19.64 -2.04
N PRO A 35 13.32 -20.02 -3.19
CA PRO A 35 14.06 -20.61 -4.31
C PRO A 35 15.22 -19.73 -4.82
N GLY A 36 15.10 -18.40 -4.69
CA GLY A 36 16.13 -17.45 -5.08
C GLY A 36 16.35 -17.34 -6.60
N PRO A 37 17.13 -16.34 -7.07
CA PRO A 37 17.70 -15.24 -6.29
C PRO A 37 16.61 -14.31 -5.72
N LEU A 38 16.96 -13.45 -4.76
CA LEU A 38 16.03 -12.43 -4.27
C LEU A 38 16.37 -11.05 -4.87
N PRO A 39 15.39 -10.30 -5.41
CA PRO A 39 14.00 -10.71 -5.64
C PRO A 39 13.89 -11.79 -6.73
N HIS A 40 12.99 -12.76 -6.55
CA HIS A 40 12.82 -13.84 -7.52
C HIS A 40 12.21 -13.30 -8.81
N PRO A 41 12.75 -13.60 -10.01
CA PRO A 41 12.25 -13.05 -11.27
C PRO A 41 10.75 -13.27 -11.50
N ASP A 42 10.24 -14.43 -11.08
CA ASP A 42 8.83 -14.80 -11.21
C ASP A 42 7.94 -14.37 -10.02
N ALA A 43 8.46 -13.64 -9.04
CA ALA A 43 7.65 -13.19 -7.91
C ALA A 43 6.68 -12.07 -8.32
N SER A 44 5.46 -12.09 -7.77
CA SER A 44 4.47 -11.02 -8.01
C SER A 44 4.92 -9.63 -7.51
N SER A 45 5.88 -9.61 -6.58
CA SER A 45 6.51 -8.41 -6.06
C SER A 45 7.67 -7.89 -6.91
N THR A 46 8.09 -8.62 -7.94
CA THR A 46 9.18 -8.20 -8.85
C THR A 46 8.60 -7.32 -9.93
N ASP A 47 8.75 -6.02 -9.76
CA ASP A 47 8.28 -4.97 -10.66
C ASP A 47 9.04 -3.68 -10.36
N ILE A 48 8.90 -2.67 -11.21
CA ILE A 48 9.52 -1.35 -10.98
C ILE A 48 8.71 -0.54 -9.95
N SER A 49 7.38 -0.63 -9.98
CA SER A 49 6.52 0.20 -9.12
C SER A 49 5.19 -0.49 -8.83
N LYS A 50 4.62 -0.20 -7.65
CA LYS A 50 3.28 -0.66 -7.24
C LYS A 50 2.48 0.54 -6.73
N ALA A 51 1.21 0.62 -7.11
CA ALA A 51 0.32 1.66 -6.61
C ALA A 51 -0.07 1.37 -5.14
N VAL A 52 0.03 2.39 -4.29
CA VAL A 52 -0.47 2.37 -2.91
C VAL A 52 -1.64 3.33 -2.81
N ARG A 53 -2.78 2.85 -2.32
CA ARG A 53 -4.03 3.63 -2.23
C ARG A 53 -4.87 3.19 -1.05
N MET A 54 -5.62 4.12 -0.48
CA MET A 54 -6.56 3.86 0.64
C MET A 54 -8.00 3.67 0.16
N ASP A 55 -8.31 3.99 -1.11
CA ASP A 55 -9.67 3.90 -1.64
C ASP A 55 -10.08 2.45 -1.93
N TYR A 56 -10.74 1.80 -0.97
CA TYR A 56 -11.31 0.46 -1.14
C TYR A 56 -12.85 0.49 -1.10
N GLY A 57 -13.46 1.60 -1.50
CA GLY A 57 -14.91 1.78 -1.43
C GLY A 57 -15.39 1.79 0.03
N ALA A 58 -16.45 1.04 0.33
CA ALA A 58 -16.99 0.93 1.68
C ALA A 58 -16.20 -0.01 2.62
N ASP A 59 -15.10 -0.62 2.14
CA ASP A 59 -14.32 -1.60 2.92
C ASP A 59 -13.42 -0.90 3.94
N VAL A 60 -13.93 -0.79 5.17
CA VAL A 60 -13.22 -0.17 6.30
C VAL A 60 -11.94 -0.94 6.64
N LEU A 61 -11.98 -2.28 6.59
CA LEU A 61 -10.83 -3.11 6.98
C LEU A 61 -9.65 -2.86 6.05
N TYR A 62 -9.88 -2.90 4.73
CA TYR A 62 -8.81 -2.63 3.76
C TYR A 62 -8.33 -1.18 3.80
N THR A 63 -9.22 -0.23 4.06
CA THR A 63 -8.85 1.18 4.22
C THR A 63 -7.91 1.36 5.42
N GLU A 64 -8.22 0.76 6.56
CA GLU A 64 -7.38 0.79 7.76
C GLU A 64 -6.03 0.10 7.56
N MET A 65 -6.03 -1.04 6.87
CA MET A 65 -4.79 -1.71 6.50
C MET A 65 -3.92 -0.85 5.57
N ALA A 66 -4.53 -0.13 4.63
CA ALA A 66 -3.81 0.76 3.73
C ALA A 66 -3.20 1.96 4.48
N GLU A 67 -3.96 2.59 5.39
CA GLU A 67 -3.46 3.67 6.26
C GLU A 67 -2.24 3.21 7.07
N ALA A 68 -2.35 2.09 7.79
CA ALA A 68 -1.25 1.53 8.57
C ALA A 68 -0.05 1.16 7.70
N SER A 69 -0.28 0.69 6.47
CA SER A 69 0.81 0.37 5.53
C SER A 69 1.56 1.63 5.08
N ILE A 70 0.86 2.74 4.83
CA ILE A 70 1.47 4.02 4.43
C ILE A 70 2.35 4.57 5.55
N GLU A 71 1.92 4.47 6.80
CA GLU A 71 2.77 4.83 7.94
C GLU A 71 4.07 4.01 7.96
N GLY A 72 3.98 2.69 7.72
CA GLY A 72 5.13 1.81 7.61
C GLY A 72 6.10 2.21 6.48
N TRP A 73 5.56 2.51 5.29
CA TRP A 73 6.35 3.00 4.16
C TRP A 73 7.05 4.32 4.45
N CYS A 74 6.34 5.29 5.03
CA CYS A 74 6.92 6.57 5.45
C CYS A 74 8.02 6.39 6.49
N ARG A 75 7.85 5.45 7.42
CA ARG A 75 8.87 5.10 8.40
C ARG A 75 10.12 4.50 7.74
N TRP A 76 9.97 3.53 6.83
CA TRP A 76 11.13 2.97 6.11
C TRP A 76 11.86 4.01 5.27
N ASN A 77 11.14 4.92 4.60
CA ASN A 77 11.76 6.06 3.91
C ASN A 77 12.60 6.96 4.85
N ALA A 78 12.21 7.07 6.13
CA ALA A 78 12.96 7.87 7.10
C ALA A 78 14.15 7.11 7.72
N GLU A 79 14.07 5.78 7.77
CA GLU A 79 15.09 4.91 8.35
C GLU A 79 16.19 4.51 7.35
N TRP A 80 15.87 4.39 6.06
CA TRP A 80 16.77 3.86 5.03
C TRP A 80 17.29 4.98 4.11
N ASP A 81 18.44 4.73 3.49
CA ASP A 81 19.09 5.70 2.58
C ASP A 81 18.49 5.69 1.15
N GLU A 82 17.26 5.19 1.02
CA GLU A 82 16.55 5.06 -0.25
C GLU A 82 15.09 5.46 -0.07
N GLN A 83 14.58 6.29 -0.99
CA GLN A 83 13.17 6.64 -1.03
C GLN A 83 12.39 5.53 -1.74
N LEU A 84 11.61 4.75 -0.99
CA LEU A 84 10.82 3.63 -1.50
C LEU A 84 9.38 4.02 -1.83
N TYR A 85 8.78 4.86 -0.99
CA TYR A 85 7.41 5.35 -1.19
C TYR A 85 7.40 6.80 -1.67
N HIS A 86 6.66 7.04 -2.73
CA HIS A 86 6.44 8.35 -3.31
C HIS A 86 4.97 8.72 -3.14
N PRO A 87 4.63 9.78 -2.37
CA PRO A 87 3.25 10.19 -2.15
C PRO A 87 2.71 10.99 -3.35
N ASP A 88 2.72 10.38 -4.53
CA ASP A 88 2.34 11.03 -5.81
C ASP A 88 0.83 11.25 -5.96
N GLY A 89 0.04 10.70 -5.02
CA GLY A 89 -1.41 10.69 -5.08
C GLY A 89 -1.95 9.68 -6.09
N PHE A 90 -3.28 9.58 -6.18
CA PHE A 90 -3.95 8.74 -7.16
C PHE A 90 -5.23 9.43 -7.62
N LEU A 91 -5.65 9.12 -8.84
CA LEU A 91 -6.89 9.62 -9.44
C LEU A 91 -7.75 8.42 -9.83
N ILE A 92 -8.94 8.30 -9.25
CA ILE A 92 -9.95 7.32 -9.67
C ILE A 92 -11.00 8.05 -10.50
N MET A 93 -11.31 7.48 -11.66
CA MET A 93 -12.28 8.04 -12.60
C MET A 93 -13.41 7.05 -12.81
N THR A 94 -14.63 7.57 -12.90
CA THR A 94 -15.81 6.80 -13.24
C THR A 94 -16.63 7.49 -14.31
N ARG A 95 -17.24 6.70 -15.19
CA ARG A 95 -18.14 7.20 -16.24
C ARG A 95 -19.57 7.39 -15.74
N ALA A 96 -19.91 6.75 -14.62
CA ALA A 96 -21.22 6.84 -13.99
C ALA A 96 -21.21 7.94 -12.91
N PRO A 97 -22.35 8.57 -12.61
CA PRO A 97 -22.44 9.44 -11.45
C PRO A 97 -22.13 8.65 -10.18
N MET A 98 -21.27 9.20 -9.32
CA MET A 98 -21.05 8.72 -7.96
C MET A 98 -22.36 8.80 -7.17
N LYS A 99 -22.84 7.67 -6.66
CA LYS A 99 -24.09 7.56 -5.90
C LYS A 99 -23.88 6.63 -4.70
N PRO A 100 -24.62 6.80 -3.59
CA PRO A 100 -24.56 5.86 -2.47
C PRO A 100 -24.63 4.40 -2.91
N GLY A 101 -23.69 3.58 -2.43
CA GLY A 101 -23.53 2.18 -2.84
C GLY A 101 -22.60 1.96 -4.03
N SER A 102 -22.10 3.02 -4.68
CA SER A 102 -21.06 2.91 -5.71
C SER A 102 -19.68 2.97 -5.08
N PHE A 103 -18.72 2.24 -5.66
CA PHE A 103 -17.35 2.14 -5.14
C PHE A 103 -16.73 3.51 -4.87
N GLU A 104 -16.77 4.41 -5.87
CA GLU A 104 -16.13 5.73 -5.79
C GLU A 104 -16.84 6.65 -4.80
N HIS A 105 -18.17 6.57 -4.70
CA HIS A 105 -18.94 7.38 -3.75
C HIS A 105 -18.61 6.96 -2.32
N ASP A 106 -18.72 5.67 -2.03
CA ASP A 106 -18.56 5.17 -0.67
C ASP A 106 -17.10 5.29 -0.22
N GLY A 107 -16.14 5.10 -1.12
CA GLY A 107 -14.72 5.36 -0.87
C GLY A 107 -14.42 6.82 -0.60
N PHE A 108 -14.99 7.74 -1.39
CA PHE A 108 -14.86 9.19 -1.14
C PHE A 108 -15.43 9.58 0.23
N GLU A 109 -16.63 9.10 0.57
CA GLU A 109 -17.27 9.39 1.85
C GLU A 109 -16.50 8.81 3.03
N LEU A 110 -16.02 7.57 2.91
CA LEU A 110 -15.20 6.91 3.95
C LEU A 110 -13.90 7.68 4.18
N LEU A 111 -13.12 7.95 3.13
CA LEU A 111 -11.83 8.64 3.24
C LEU A 111 -12.00 10.06 3.79
N ARG A 112 -13.01 10.80 3.32
CA ARG A 112 -13.35 12.12 3.85
C ARG A 112 -13.73 12.06 5.32
N GLY A 113 -14.57 11.09 5.71
CA GLY A 113 -14.98 10.86 7.09
C GLY A 113 -13.80 10.53 8.03
N ARG A 114 -12.74 9.91 7.49
CA ARG A 114 -11.49 9.62 8.19
C ARG A 114 -10.48 10.79 8.17
N GLY A 115 -10.82 11.92 7.55
CA GLY A 115 -10.01 13.14 7.57
C GLY A 115 -8.96 13.24 6.45
N HIS A 116 -8.97 12.33 5.47
CA HIS A 116 -8.05 12.40 4.35
C HIS A 116 -8.41 13.54 3.39
N PRO A 117 -7.42 14.20 2.78
CA PRO A 117 -7.62 15.33 1.87
C PRO A 117 -8.06 14.85 0.47
N VAL A 118 -9.21 14.18 0.39
CA VAL A 118 -9.78 13.71 -0.88
C VAL A 118 -10.56 14.80 -1.59
N GLU A 119 -10.34 14.94 -2.89
CA GLU A 119 -11.00 15.93 -3.74
C GLU A 119 -11.87 15.22 -4.78
N ARG A 120 -13.11 15.71 -4.94
CA ARG A 120 -13.98 15.30 -6.04
C ARG A 120 -13.86 16.29 -7.18
N ILE A 121 -13.49 15.78 -8.36
CA ILE A 121 -13.30 16.58 -9.56
C ILE A 121 -14.34 16.17 -10.60
N ASP A 122 -15.01 17.14 -11.22
CA ASP A 122 -15.92 16.88 -12.34
C ASP A 122 -15.16 16.84 -13.68
N ARG A 123 -15.89 16.66 -14.79
CA ARG A 123 -15.28 16.61 -16.13
C ARG A 123 -14.50 17.88 -16.47
N ALA A 124 -15.02 19.06 -16.11
CA ALA A 124 -14.38 20.33 -16.45
C ALA A 124 -13.09 20.52 -15.65
N GLY A 125 -13.12 20.20 -14.35
CA GLY A 125 -11.95 20.22 -13.48
C GLY A 125 -10.89 19.21 -13.92
N LEU A 126 -11.29 18.00 -14.35
CA LEU A 126 -10.39 16.97 -14.87
C LEU A 126 -9.64 17.48 -16.11
N ALA A 127 -10.37 18.03 -17.09
CA ALA A 127 -9.78 18.56 -18.32
C ALA A 127 -8.85 19.75 -18.08
N ALA A 128 -9.11 20.55 -17.04
CA ALA A 128 -8.28 21.69 -16.65
C ALA A 128 -6.99 21.27 -15.92
N ARG A 129 -7.09 20.36 -14.94
CA ARG A 129 -5.97 19.94 -14.09
C ARG A 129 -5.11 18.85 -14.74
N PHE A 130 -5.74 17.96 -15.50
CA PHE A 130 -5.12 16.79 -16.12
C PHE A 130 -5.45 16.75 -17.63
N PRO A 131 -4.91 17.68 -18.44
CA PRO A 131 -5.32 17.87 -19.83
C PRO A 131 -5.00 16.69 -20.76
N ALA A 132 -4.16 15.74 -20.33
CA ALA A 132 -3.90 14.49 -21.06
C ALA A 132 -5.08 13.49 -21.00
N TRP A 133 -6.02 13.68 -20.07
CA TRP A 133 -7.11 12.75 -19.74
C TRP A 133 -8.48 13.29 -20.18
N ARG A 134 -8.56 13.82 -21.41
CA ARG A 134 -9.77 14.40 -22.02
C ARG A 134 -10.76 13.33 -22.51
#